data_AF-A0A355T291-F1
#
_entry.id   AF-A0A355T291-F1
#
_cell.length_a   1.000
_cell.length_b   1.000
_cell.length_c   1.000
_cell.angle_alpha   90.00
_cell.angle_beta   90.00
_cell.angle_gamma   90.00
#
_symmetry.space_group_name_H-M   'P 1'
#
loop_
_entity.id
_entity.type
_entity.pdbx_description
1 polymer ?
#
loop_
_entity_poly.entity_id
_entity_poly.type
_entity_poly.pdbx_seq_one_letter_code
_entity_poly.pdbx_strand_id
1 'polypeptide(L)'
;KVYDLTDRCIDGCHREEKPSLTETIDWKCREALKRLGTATHGEIAAYWASVSSKQAADWVKNQMGHDLMPVEVEGTDGTWRKSVAFASIEEELDALNAPTKRLRLLSPFDPVVRDRKRAERLFGFDYRVEIFVPEKKRQYGYYVLPILEGSKFTGRTDVKVHRKEGRLEVKGLWLEEGVKLSAAREEGLRKALRRLTKFTGAQTIDLDAALQRAKASPTPGR
;
A
#
# COMPACT_ATOMS: atom_id res chain seq x y z
N LYS A 1 19.41 -20.68 -1.33
CA LYS A 1 19.22 -19.94 -0.07
C LYS A 1 20.19 -20.54 0.93
N VAL A 2 20.93 -19.71 1.68
CA VAL A 2 21.82 -20.18 2.75
C VAL A 2 21.09 -19.92 4.06
N TYR A 3 21.18 -20.87 4.99
CA TYR A 3 20.55 -20.82 6.31
C TYR A 3 21.63 -21.06 7.37
N ASP A 4 21.55 -20.38 8.50
CA ASP A 4 22.45 -20.58 9.65
C ASP A 4 21.68 -20.29 10.96
N LEU A 5 22.30 -20.59 12.10
CA LEU A 5 21.73 -20.34 13.41
C LEU A 5 21.63 -18.84 13.70
N THR A 6 20.57 -18.43 14.40
CA THR A 6 20.27 -17.03 14.72
C THR A 6 21.42 -16.36 15.47
N ASP A 7 22.08 -17.07 16.38
CA ASP A 7 23.19 -16.58 17.19
C ASP A 7 24.48 -16.31 16.42
N ARG A 8 24.64 -16.91 15.23
CA ARG A 8 25.78 -16.67 14.32
C ARG A 8 25.56 -15.47 13.39
N CYS A 9 24.30 -15.06 13.21
CA CYS A 9 23.92 -14.05 12.22
C CYS A 9 23.30 -12.77 12.81
N ILE A 10 22.84 -12.82 14.07
CA ILE A 10 22.19 -11.71 14.75
C ILE A 10 22.91 -11.45 16.07
N ASP A 11 23.35 -10.20 16.27
CA ASP A 11 24.06 -9.78 17.47
C ASP A 11 23.27 -10.03 18.76
N GLY A 12 23.99 -10.33 19.84
CA GLY A 12 23.41 -10.65 21.15
C GLY A 12 22.46 -9.58 21.66
N CYS A 13 22.77 -8.30 21.45
CA CYS A 13 21.93 -7.18 21.88
C CYS A 13 20.50 -7.24 21.32
N HIS A 14 20.31 -7.76 20.09
CA HIS A 14 18.99 -7.91 19.48
C HIS A 14 18.28 -9.21 19.85
N ARG A 15 19.03 -10.23 20.32
CA ARG A 15 18.49 -11.54 20.72
C ARG A 15 18.13 -11.61 22.20
N GLU A 16 18.83 -10.83 23.02
CA GLU A 16 18.69 -10.82 24.47
C GLU A 16 17.50 -9.97 24.93
N GLU A 17 17.09 -9.00 24.13
CA GLU A 17 15.86 -8.24 24.35
C GLU A 17 14.64 -9.15 24.21
N LYS A 18 13.90 -9.31 25.31
CA LYS A 18 12.70 -10.16 25.39
C LYS A 18 11.53 -9.33 25.91
N PRO A 19 10.91 -8.49 25.06
CA PRO A 19 9.74 -7.73 25.47
C PRO A 19 8.65 -8.70 25.91
N SER A 20 7.91 -8.31 26.94
CA SER A 20 6.74 -9.04 27.38
C SER A 20 5.70 -9.10 26.26
N LEU A 21 4.75 -10.03 26.39
CA LEU A 21 3.64 -10.12 25.45
C LEU A 21 2.82 -8.80 25.44
N THR A 22 2.65 -8.16 26.59
CA THR A 22 1.93 -6.88 26.71
C THR A 22 2.63 -5.77 25.93
N GLU A 23 3.95 -5.59 26.12
CA GLU A 23 4.75 -4.60 25.38
C GLU A 23 4.73 -4.89 23.88
N THR A 24 4.82 -6.17 23.50
CA THR A 24 4.75 -6.59 22.09
C THR A 24 3.41 -6.25 21.46
N ILE A 25 2.30 -6.48 22.17
CA ILE A 25 0.95 -6.15 21.67
C ILE A 25 0.79 -4.64 21.55
N ASP A 26 1.19 -3.88 22.57
CA ASP A 26 1.09 -2.42 22.57
C ASP A 26 1.86 -1.82 21.39
N TRP A 27 3.13 -2.21 21.22
CA TRP A 27 3.96 -1.77 20.10
C TRP A 27 3.32 -2.11 18.74
N LYS A 28 2.85 -3.37 18.56
CA LYS A 28 2.21 -3.79 17.32
C LYS A 28 0.95 -2.97 17.02
N CYS A 29 0.10 -2.75 18.01
CA CYS A 29 -1.12 -1.98 17.85
C CYS A 29 -0.84 -0.51 17.51
N ARG A 30 0.10 0.14 18.21
CA ARG A 30 0.54 1.51 17.91
C ARG A 30 1.11 1.64 16.51
N GLU A 31 2.02 0.74 16.15
CA GLU A 31 2.68 0.78 14.84
C GLU A 31 1.73 0.46 13.69
N ALA A 32 0.74 -0.40 13.91
CA ALA A 32 -0.34 -0.62 12.95
C ALA A 32 -1.19 0.64 12.78
N LEU A 33 -1.67 1.23 13.87
CA LEU A 33 -2.51 2.43 13.82
C LEU A 33 -1.78 3.61 13.17
N LYS A 34 -0.50 3.84 13.51
CA LYS A 34 0.34 4.89 12.93
C LYS A 34 0.44 4.80 11.41
N ARG A 35 0.50 3.59 10.86
CA ARG A 35 0.60 3.38 9.40
C ARG A 35 -0.75 3.40 8.71
N LEU A 36 -1.83 3.12 9.44
CA LEU A 36 -3.19 3.14 8.92
C LEU A 36 -3.87 4.52 9.07
N GLY A 37 -3.36 5.38 9.95
CA GLY A 37 -3.93 6.67 10.36
C GLY A 37 -5.13 6.49 11.28
N THR A 38 -6.16 5.80 10.78
CA THR A 38 -7.38 5.46 11.52
C THR A 38 -7.71 3.99 11.32
N ALA A 39 -8.25 3.29 12.32
CA ALA A 39 -8.57 1.88 12.15
C ALA A 39 -9.63 1.39 13.11
N THR A 40 -10.32 0.33 12.71
CA THR A 40 -11.03 -0.54 13.65
C THR A 40 -10.04 -1.48 14.35
N HIS A 41 -10.40 -2.03 15.51
CA HIS A 41 -9.57 -3.04 16.18
C HIS A 41 -9.29 -4.26 15.28
N GLY A 42 -10.23 -4.63 14.41
CA GLY A 42 -10.05 -5.71 13.44
C GLY A 42 -8.97 -5.39 12.39
N GLU A 43 -8.93 -4.14 11.89
CA GLU A 43 -7.88 -3.69 10.96
C GLU A 43 -6.51 -3.61 11.65
N ILE A 44 -6.47 -3.19 12.93
CA ILE A 44 -5.25 -3.20 13.75
C ILE A 44 -4.70 -4.63 13.90
N ALA A 45 -5.57 -5.58 14.27
CA ALA A 45 -5.19 -6.99 14.41
C ALA A 45 -4.70 -7.60 13.08
N ALA A 46 -5.42 -7.30 11.99
CA ALA A 46 -5.10 -7.80 10.66
C ALA A 46 -3.76 -7.26 10.11
N TYR A 47 -3.30 -6.10 10.59
CA TYR A 47 -2.09 -5.48 10.06
C TYR A 47 -0.87 -6.40 10.18
N TRP A 48 -0.59 -6.94 11.36
CA TRP A 48 0.55 -7.84 11.60
C TRP A 48 0.20 -9.33 11.51
N ALA A 49 -1.09 -9.67 11.48
CA ALA A 49 -1.60 -11.05 11.54
C ALA A 49 -1.01 -11.89 12.70
N SER A 50 -0.63 -11.23 13.79
CA SER A 50 -0.02 -11.84 14.98
C SER A 50 -0.51 -11.24 16.30
N VAL A 51 -1.53 -10.38 16.23
CA VAL A 51 -2.33 -9.91 17.37
C VAL A 51 -3.75 -10.37 17.09
N SER A 52 -4.39 -11.04 18.05
CA SER A 52 -5.77 -11.47 17.90
C SER A 52 -6.73 -10.27 17.91
N SER A 53 -7.91 -10.43 17.30
CA SER A 53 -8.94 -9.39 17.34
C SER A 53 -9.31 -8.98 18.77
N LYS A 54 -9.37 -9.96 19.69
CA LYS A 54 -9.63 -9.71 21.11
C LYS A 54 -8.54 -8.86 21.77
N GLN A 55 -7.26 -9.19 21.55
CA GLN A 55 -6.15 -8.42 22.09
C GLN A 55 -6.15 -6.97 21.57
N ALA A 56 -6.42 -6.77 20.27
CA ALA A 56 -6.53 -5.43 19.71
C ALA A 56 -7.74 -4.66 20.28
N ALA A 57 -8.88 -5.33 20.49
CA ALA A 57 -10.05 -4.71 21.11
C ALA A 57 -9.82 -4.31 22.57
N ASP A 58 -9.20 -5.20 23.36
CA ASP A 58 -8.82 -4.93 24.75
C ASP A 58 -7.80 -3.79 24.82
N TRP A 59 -6.82 -3.74 23.90
CA TRP A 59 -5.88 -2.63 23.78
C TRP A 59 -6.58 -1.30 23.44
N VAL A 60 -7.47 -1.28 22.44
CA VAL A 60 -8.24 -0.06 22.09
C VAL A 60 -9.05 0.43 23.29
N LYS A 61 -9.72 -0.48 24.01
CA LYS A 61 -10.51 -0.14 25.20
C LYS A 61 -9.64 0.51 26.28
N ASN A 62 -8.44 -0.03 26.53
CA ASN A 62 -7.55 0.47 27.58
C ASN A 62 -6.90 1.81 27.24
N GLN A 63 -6.70 2.10 25.95
CA GLN A 63 -6.07 3.35 25.49
C GLN A 63 -7.08 4.46 25.16
N MET A 64 -8.38 4.15 25.16
CA MET A 64 -9.45 5.10 24.84
C MET A 64 -9.53 6.24 25.87
N GLY A 65 -9.49 7.49 25.42
CA GLY A 65 -9.49 8.67 26.27
C GLY A 65 -8.12 9.01 26.87
N HIS A 66 -7.11 8.17 26.61
CA HIS A 66 -5.70 8.46 26.87
C HIS A 66 -5.03 8.79 25.54
N ASP A 67 -4.40 7.79 24.92
CA ASP A 67 -3.67 7.97 23.66
C ASP A 67 -4.56 7.87 22.43
N LEU A 68 -5.80 7.37 22.58
CA LEU A 68 -6.75 7.17 21.49
C LEU A 68 -8.04 7.97 21.67
N MET A 69 -8.63 8.35 20.55
CA MET A 69 -9.96 8.95 20.50
C MET A 69 -10.85 8.25 19.46
N PRO A 70 -12.18 8.26 19.65
CA PRO A 70 -13.11 7.75 18.64
C PRO A 70 -13.13 8.70 17.43
N VAL A 71 -13.19 8.11 16.24
CA VAL A 71 -13.37 8.85 14.98
C VAL A 71 -14.36 8.12 14.09
N GLU A 72 -14.96 8.84 13.14
CA GLU A 72 -15.74 8.23 12.07
C GLU A 72 -15.08 8.54 10.73
N VAL A 73 -15.00 7.53 9.87
CA VAL A 73 -14.35 7.65 8.56
C VAL A 73 -15.38 7.32 7.50
N GLU A 74 -15.62 8.28 6.62
CA GLU A 74 -16.48 8.13 5.45
C GLU A 74 -15.80 7.22 4.41
N GLY A 75 -16.54 6.25 3.90
CA GLY A 75 -16.17 5.44 2.75
C GLY A 75 -16.59 6.10 1.43
N THR A 76 -16.07 5.58 0.31
CA THR A 76 -16.42 6.09 -1.02
C THR A 76 -17.87 5.86 -1.43
N ASP A 77 -18.59 5.01 -0.70
CA ASP A 77 -20.04 4.77 -0.83
C ASP A 77 -20.89 5.70 0.06
N GLY A 78 -20.27 6.65 0.77
CA GLY A 78 -20.92 7.56 1.71
C GLY A 78 -21.25 6.94 3.07
N THR A 79 -20.86 5.69 3.33
CA THR A 79 -21.07 5.05 4.62
C THR A 79 -20.02 5.50 5.64
N TRP A 80 -20.46 5.80 6.87
CA TRP A 80 -19.56 6.18 7.95
C TRP A 80 -19.21 4.99 8.82
N ARG A 81 -17.92 4.78 9.06
CA ARG A 81 -17.42 3.68 9.89
C ARG A 81 -16.74 4.19 11.15
N LYS A 82 -17.30 3.83 12.30
CA LYS A 82 -16.67 4.02 13.63
C LYS A 82 -15.31 3.34 13.67
N SER A 83 -14.29 4.11 14.04
CA SER A 83 -12.89 3.72 14.10
C SER A 83 -12.23 4.43 15.28
N VAL A 84 -10.93 4.23 15.43
CA VAL A 84 -10.08 4.97 16.38
C VAL A 84 -8.90 5.60 15.66
N ALA A 85 -8.39 6.68 16.23
CA ALA A 85 -7.16 7.34 15.86
C ALA A 85 -6.35 7.66 17.12
N PHE A 86 -5.09 8.07 16.97
CA PHE A 86 -4.38 8.70 18.07
C PHE A 86 -5.07 10.02 18.45
N ALA A 87 -5.01 10.38 19.73
CA ALA A 87 -5.59 11.63 20.24
C ALA A 87 -4.99 12.89 19.56
N SER A 88 -3.80 12.77 18.96
CA SER A 88 -3.13 13.81 18.16
C SER A 88 -3.73 14.03 16.77
N ILE A 89 -4.78 13.30 16.37
CA ILE A 89 -5.27 13.32 14.98
C ILE A 89 -5.69 14.71 14.50
N GLU A 90 -6.28 15.55 15.34
CA GLU A 90 -6.69 16.91 14.94
C GLU A 90 -5.47 17.77 14.60
N GLU A 91 -4.46 17.78 15.46
CA GLU A 91 -3.19 18.50 15.22
C GLU A 91 -2.45 17.95 13.99
N GLU A 92 -2.46 16.63 13.80
CA GLU A 92 -1.89 15.99 12.62
C GLU A 92 -2.59 16.45 11.34
N LEU A 93 -3.93 16.48 11.32
CA LEU A 93 -4.72 16.92 10.18
C LEU A 93 -4.46 18.40 9.84
N ASP A 94 -4.38 19.27 10.85
CA ASP A 94 -4.08 20.69 10.66
C ASP A 94 -2.67 20.92 10.10
N ALA A 95 -1.73 20.03 10.43
CA ALA A 95 -0.36 20.08 9.92
C ALA A 95 -0.20 19.44 8.52
N LEU A 96 -1.21 18.76 7.98
CA LEU A 96 -1.11 18.11 6.68
C LEU A 96 -1.11 19.12 5.52
N ASN A 97 -0.15 18.93 4.62
CA ASN A 97 -0.18 19.61 3.33
C ASN A 97 -1.18 18.96 2.38
N ALA A 98 -1.83 19.77 1.54
CA ALA A 98 -2.70 19.28 0.49
C ALA A 98 -1.96 18.27 -0.42
N PRO A 99 -2.62 17.19 -0.89
CA PRO A 99 -2.00 16.21 -1.78
C PRO A 99 -1.42 16.86 -3.03
N THR A 100 -0.12 16.63 -3.28
CA THR A 100 0.54 17.07 -4.51
C THR A 100 -0.06 16.40 -5.75
N LYS A 101 -0.02 17.01 -6.93
CA LYS A 101 -0.42 16.38 -8.22
C LYS A 101 0.51 15.26 -8.72
N ARG A 102 1.38 14.72 -7.86
CA ARG A 102 2.41 13.76 -8.23
C ARG A 102 1.81 12.36 -8.39
N LEU A 103 2.16 11.71 -9.50
CA LEU A 103 1.93 10.29 -9.73
C LEU A 103 3.02 9.44 -9.06
N ARG A 104 2.61 8.44 -8.30
CA ARG A 104 3.45 7.48 -7.55
C ARG A 104 3.07 6.06 -7.95
N LEU A 105 4.07 5.17 -7.99
CA LEU A 105 3.85 3.72 -8.11
C LEU A 105 4.02 3.14 -6.71
N LEU A 106 2.98 2.50 -6.18
CA LEU A 106 3.03 1.90 -4.85
C LEU A 106 3.45 0.43 -4.94
N SER A 107 4.10 -0.05 -3.89
CA SER A 107 4.32 -1.48 -3.71
C SER A 107 2.98 -2.20 -3.57
N PRO A 108 2.82 -3.44 -4.09
CA PRO A 108 1.66 -4.28 -3.79
C PRO A 108 1.48 -4.55 -2.29
N PHE A 109 2.51 -4.30 -1.48
CA PHE A 109 2.53 -4.50 -0.03
C PHE A 109 2.46 -3.19 0.76
N ASP A 110 2.21 -2.06 0.09
CA ASP A 110 2.02 -0.77 0.76
C ASP A 110 0.80 -0.86 1.73
N PRO A 111 0.89 -0.32 2.96
CA PRO A 111 -0.21 -0.32 3.92
C PRO A 111 -1.55 0.17 3.37
N VAL A 112 -1.53 1.09 2.40
CA VAL A 112 -2.75 1.66 1.80
C VAL A 112 -3.53 0.64 0.96
N VAL A 113 -2.85 -0.33 0.33
CA VAL A 113 -3.47 -1.26 -0.65
C VAL A 113 -3.42 -2.73 -0.23
N ARG A 114 -2.61 -3.07 0.78
CA ARG A 114 -2.42 -4.45 1.22
C ARG A 114 -3.71 -5.06 1.81
N ASP A 115 -4.52 -4.26 2.49
CA ASP A 115 -5.88 -4.65 2.87
C ASP A 115 -6.86 -4.24 1.76
N ARG A 116 -7.27 -5.23 0.96
CA ARG A 116 -8.18 -5.01 -0.18
C ARG A 116 -9.51 -4.37 0.25
N LYS A 117 -10.12 -4.86 1.33
CA LYS A 117 -11.43 -4.37 1.78
C LYS A 117 -11.34 -2.92 2.23
N ARG A 118 -10.22 -2.57 2.87
CA ARG A 118 -9.95 -1.18 3.27
C ARG A 118 -9.66 -0.28 2.07
N ALA A 119 -8.84 -0.73 1.11
CA ALA A 119 -8.52 0.02 -0.09
C ALA A 119 -9.79 0.29 -0.95
N GLU A 120 -10.66 -0.71 -1.08
CA GLU A 120 -11.95 -0.59 -1.73
C GLU A 120 -12.87 0.40 -1.00
N ARG A 121 -13.03 0.27 0.32
CA ARG A 121 -13.88 1.19 1.10
C ARG A 121 -13.40 2.64 1.06
N LEU A 122 -12.10 2.88 1.20
CA LEU A 122 -11.56 4.24 1.36
C LEU A 122 -11.25 4.92 0.03
N PHE A 123 -10.98 4.16 -1.02
CA PHE A 123 -10.53 4.73 -2.30
C PHE A 123 -11.31 4.22 -3.52
N GLY A 124 -12.30 3.34 -3.34
CA GLY A 124 -13.01 2.71 -4.45
C GLY A 124 -12.09 1.85 -5.32
N PHE A 125 -10.97 1.37 -4.76
CA PHE A 125 -9.92 0.71 -5.51
C PHE A 125 -9.87 -0.79 -5.22
N ASP A 126 -10.55 -1.58 -6.07
CA ASP A 126 -10.43 -3.04 -6.03
C ASP A 126 -9.04 -3.46 -6.53
N TYR A 127 -8.19 -3.87 -5.59
CA TYR A 127 -6.84 -4.29 -5.86
C TYR A 127 -6.52 -5.62 -5.20
N ARG A 128 -5.91 -6.53 -5.97
CA ARG A 128 -5.34 -7.78 -5.47
C ARG A 128 -4.04 -8.02 -6.20
N VAL A 129 -2.98 -8.28 -5.44
CA VAL A 129 -1.71 -8.74 -6.00
C VAL A 129 -1.86 -10.16 -6.56
N GLU A 130 -1.41 -10.38 -7.80
CA GLU A 130 -1.63 -11.62 -8.55
C GLU A 130 -0.36 -12.47 -8.71
N ILE A 131 0.69 -12.17 -7.94
CA ILE A 131 1.97 -12.94 -7.92
C ILE A 131 1.75 -14.43 -7.63
N PHE A 132 0.73 -14.78 -6.85
CA PHE A 132 0.37 -16.16 -6.49
C PHE A 132 -0.73 -16.74 -7.38
N VAL A 133 -1.31 -15.94 -8.27
CA VAL A 133 -2.33 -16.41 -9.23
C VAL A 133 -1.60 -17.04 -10.42
N PRO A 134 -2.00 -18.25 -10.88
CA PRO A 134 -1.44 -18.86 -12.08
C PRO A 134 -1.55 -17.92 -13.28
N GLU A 135 -0.53 -17.87 -14.14
CA GLU A 135 -0.40 -16.87 -15.21
C GLU A 135 -1.66 -16.73 -16.08
N LYS A 136 -2.25 -17.84 -16.51
CA LYS A 136 -3.46 -17.87 -17.34
C LYS A 136 -4.73 -17.35 -16.66
N LYS A 137 -4.72 -17.20 -15.33
CA LYS A 137 -5.85 -16.73 -14.51
C LYS A 137 -5.64 -15.29 -14.00
N ARG A 138 -4.52 -14.66 -14.34
CA ARG A 138 -4.25 -13.26 -13.97
C ARG A 138 -5.12 -12.34 -14.81
N GLN A 139 -5.64 -11.30 -14.17
CA GLN A 139 -6.40 -10.27 -14.84
C GLN A 139 -5.49 -9.13 -15.31
N TYR A 140 -4.51 -8.77 -14.48
CA TYR A 140 -3.63 -7.65 -14.76
C TYR A 140 -2.20 -8.12 -15.03
N GLY A 141 -1.57 -8.86 -14.12
CA GLY A 141 -0.16 -9.21 -14.33
C GLY A 141 0.52 -9.83 -13.13
N TYR A 142 1.83 -10.02 -13.23
CA TYR A 142 2.58 -10.69 -12.16
C TYR A 142 2.81 -9.74 -10.99
N TYR A 143 3.52 -8.63 -11.20
CA TYR A 143 3.94 -7.71 -10.14
C TYR A 143 3.36 -6.31 -10.40
N VAL A 144 2.04 -6.23 -10.27
CA VAL A 144 1.26 -5.03 -10.60
C VAL A 144 1.39 -3.97 -9.51
N LEU A 145 1.87 -2.79 -9.86
CA LEU A 145 1.98 -1.62 -9.00
C LEU A 145 0.74 -0.71 -9.14
N PRO A 146 0.05 -0.36 -8.05
CA PRO A 146 -0.97 0.69 -8.07
C PRO A 146 -0.39 2.06 -8.44
N ILE A 147 -1.16 2.84 -9.20
CA ILE A 147 -0.83 4.20 -9.59
C ILE A 147 -1.64 5.16 -8.72
N LEU A 148 -0.98 5.83 -7.78
CA LEU A 148 -1.58 6.87 -6.93
C LEU A 148 -1.21 8.25 -7.49
N GLU A 149 -2.19 9.03 -7.94
CA GLU A 149 -2.02 10.40 -8.42
C GLU A 149 -2.78 11.36 -7.50
N GLY A 150 -2.04 12.22 -6.78
CA GLY A 150 -2.65 12.99 -5.69
C GLY A 150 -3.12 12.06 -4.58
N SER A 151 -4.43 12.08 -4.32
CA SER A 151 -5.12 11.24 -3.34
C SER A 151 -5.98 10.14 -3.97
N LYS A 152 -5.89 9.93 -5.29
CA LYS A 152 -6.74 8.96 -6.01
C LYS A 152 -5.91 7.88 -6.69
N PHE A 153 -6.37 6.63 -6.61
CA PHE A 153 -5.86 5.59 -7.49
C PHE A 153 -6.40 5.84 -8.89
N THR A 154 -5.47 5.95 -9.85
CA THR A 154 -5.78 6.29 -11.25
C THR A 154 -5.46 5.17 -12.22
N GLY A 155 -4.89 4.07 -11.73
CA GLY A 155 -4.62 2.90 -12.53
C GLY A 155 -3.68 1.90 -11.87
N ARG A 156 -3.17 1.00 -12.69
CA ARG A 156 -2.31 -0.12 -12.34
C ARG A 156 -1.25 -0.29 -13.43
N THR A 157 -0.04 -0.74 -13.10
CA THR A 157 0.99 -1.07 -14.09
C THR A 157 1.79 -2.30 -13.69
N ASP A 158 1.96 -3.26 -14.62
CA ASP A 158 2.83 -4.42 -14.42
C ASP A 158 4.21 -4.10 -14.98
N VAL A 159 5.25 -4.24 -14.15
CA VAL A 159 6.62 -3.87 -14.51
C VAL A 159 7.55 -5.07 -14.37
N LYS A 160 8.49 -5.18 -15.31
CA LYS A 160 9.55 -6.19 -15.26
C LYS A 160 10.91 -5.53 -15.46
N VAL A 161 11.84 -5.83 -14.56
CA VAL A 161 13.24 -5.38 -14.68
C VAL A 161 14.09 -6.50 -15.26
N HIS A 162 14.57 -6.30 -16.49
CA HIS A 162 15.51 -7.19 -17.17
C HIS A 162 16.93 -6.79 -16.78
N ARG A 163 17.38 -7.28 -15.62
CA ARG A 163 18.67 -6.86 -15.02
C ARG A 163 19.87 -7.00 -15.95
N LYS A 164 19.92 -8.06 -16.76
CA LYS A 164 21.02 -8.29 -17.72
C LYS A 164 21.08 -7.23 -18.83
N GLU A 165 19.94 -6.66 -19.19
CA GLU A 165 19.81 -5.65 -20.24
C GLU A 165 19.80 -4.22 -19.69
N GLY A 166 19.79 -4.05 -18.36
CA GLY A 166 19.60 -2.74 -17.74
C GLY A 166 18.26 -2.08 -18.13
N ARG A 167 17.21 -2.85 -18.44
CA ARG A 167 15.94 -2.34 -18.98
C ARG A 167 14.77 -2.58 -18.03
N LEU A 168 13.93 -1.56 -17.84
CA LEU A 168 12.63 -1.68 -17.19
C LEU A 168 11.55 -1.70 -18.27
N GLU A 169 10.84 -2.82 -18.39
CA GLU A 169 9.70 -2.99 -19.28
C GLU A 169 8.39 -2.77 -18.52
N VAL A 170 7.49 -1.98 -19.09
CA VAL A 170 6.09 -1.90 -18.68
C VAL A 170 5.30 -2.92 -19.48
N LYS A 171 4.97 -4.05 -18.85
CA LYS A 171 4.21 -5.13 -19.48
C LYS A 171 2.75 -4.74 -19.69
N GLY A 172 2.19 -3.95 -18.78
CA GLY A 172 0.83 -3.46 -18.90
C GLY A 172 0.58 -2.18 -18.12
N LEU A 173 -0.43 -1.45 -18.58
CA LEU A 173 -0.92 -0.20 -18.03
C LEU A 173 -2.43 -0.19 -18.17
N TRP A 174 -3.14 -0.04 -17.06
CA TRP A 174 -4.59 -0.02 -16.98
C TRP A 174 -5.00 1.21 -16.19
N LEU A 175 -5.90 2.04 -16.72
CA LEU A 175 -6.39 3.24 -16.04
C LEU A 175 -7.75 2.98 -15.37
N GLU A 176 -8.01 3.55 -14.20
CA GLU A 176 -9.33 3.37 -13.58
C GLU A 176 -10.45 3.96 -14.46
N GLU A 177 -11.68 3.53 -14.21
CA GLU A 177 -12.85 4.06 -14.91
C GLU A 177 -12.90 5.60 -14.82
N GLY A 178 -13.23 6.25 -15.94
CA GLY A 178 -13.24 7.72 -16.04
C GLY A 178 -11.85 8.36 -16.13
N VAL A 179 -10.76 7.62 -16.01
CA VAL A 179 -9.39 8.16 -16.13
C VAL A 179 -8.87 8.05 -17.57
N LYS A 180 -8.48 9.19 -18.14
CA LYS A 180 -7.90 9.27 -19.51
C LYS A 180 -6.38 9.37 -19.47
N LEU A 181 -5.67 8.81 -20.46
CA LEU A 181 -4.22 9.00 -20.59
C LEU A 181 -3.91 10.35 -21.25
N SER A 182 -3.93 11.43 -20.47
CA SER A 182 -3.51 12.75 -20.95
C SER A 182 -1.98 12.85 -21.06
N ALA A 183 -1.49 13.82 -21.82
CA ALA A 183 -0.05 14.09 -21.93
C ALA A 183 0.61 14.36 -20.55
N ALA A 184 -0.09 15.08 -19.67
CA ALA A 184 0.39 15.35 -18.32
C ALA A 184 0.52 14.06 -17.47
N ARG A 185 -0.44 13.13 -17.59
CA ARG A 185 -0.43 11.86 -16.88
C ARG A 185 0.64 10.92 -17.44
N GLU A 186 0.80 10.88 -18.75
CA GLU A 186 1.89 10.14 -19.40
C GLU A 186 3.26 10.63 -18.89
N GLU A 187 3.49 11.95 -18.83
CA GLU A 187 4.73 12.49 -18.28
C GLU A 187 4.89 12.19 -16.77
N GLY A 188 3.79 12.23 -16.01
CA GLY A 188 3.76 11.81 -14.61
C GLY A 188 4.20 10.35 -14.42
N LEU A 189 3.70 9.46 -15.27
CA LEU A 189 4.06 8.04 -15.28
C LEU A 189 5.53 7.86 -15.65
N ARG A 190 6.02 8.53 -16.71
CA ARG A 190 7.43 8.49 -17.11
C ARG A 190 8.34 8.98 -15.97
N LYS A 191 7.97 10.05 -15.27
CA LYS A 191 8.69 10.53 -14.07
C LYS A 191 8.70 9.49 -12.94
N ALA A 192 7.60 8.76 -12.73
CA ALA A 192 7.53 7.73 -11.71
C ALA A 192 8.38 6.50 -12.05
N LEU A 193 8.34 6.04 -13.29
CA LEU A 193 9.19 4.96 -13.79
C LEU A 193 10.67 5.33 -13.70
N ARG A 194 11.06 6.57 -14.05
CA ARG A 194 12.45 7.07 -13.88
C ARG A 194 12.95 7.06 -12.43
N ARG A 195 12.06 7.13 -11.44
CA ARG A 195 12.45 6.96 -10.02
C ARG A 195 12.61 5.49 -9.68
N LEU A 196 11.75 4.65 -10.23
CA LEU A 196 11.84 3.20 -10.06
C LEU A 196 13.11 2.63 -10.71
N THR A 197 13.56 3.18 -11.85
CA THR A 197 14.83 2.76 -12.47
C THR A 197 16.02 3.04 -11.57
N LYS A 198 16.06 4.21 -10.90
CA LYS A 198 17.10 4.53 -9.89
C LYS A 198 17.14 3.51 -8.74
N PHE A 199 15.98 3.03 -8.28
CA PHE A 199 15.90 2.02 -7.23
C PHE A 199 16.29 0.61 -7.71
N THR A 200 15.97 0.28 -8.96
CA THR A 200 16.14 -1.08 -9.51
C THR A 200 17.45 -1.29 -10.27
N GLY A 201 18.20 -0.22 -10.54
CA GLY A 201 19.44 -0.24 -11.33
C GLY A 201 19.22 -0.29 -12.84
N ALA A 202 17.98 -0.18 -13.33
CA ALA A 202 17.71 -0.08 -14.75
C ALA A 202 18.16 1.30 -15.29
N GLN A 203 18.54 1.33 -16.56
CA GLN A 203 19.02 2.50 -17.29
C GLN A 203 18.00 2.99 -18.31
N THR A 204 17.25 2.09 -18.92
CA THR A 204 16.24 2.40 -19.95
C THR A 204 14.84 1.99 -19.52
N ILE A 205 13.84 2.64 -20.11
CA ILE A 205 12.42 2.37 -19.89
C ILE A 205 11.79 2.02 -21.23
N ASP A 206 11.17 0.85 -21.30
CA ASP A 206 10.35 0.38 -22.41
C ASP A 206 8.87 0.47 -22.01
N LEU A 207 8.17 1.46 -22.57
CA LEU A 207 6.81 1.84 -22.17
C LEU A 207 5.85 1.98 -23.37
N ASP A 208 6.36 2.14 -24.59
CA ASP A 208 5.56 2.59 -25.73
C ASP A 208 4.45 1.59 -26.09
N ALA A 209 4.75 0.29 -26.05
CA ALA A 209 3.77 -0.75 -26.32
C ALA A 209 2.62 -0.73 -25.27
N ALA A 210 2.92 -0.45 -24.00
CA ALA A 210 1.90 -0.34 -22.96
C ALA A 210 1.04 0.92 -23.11
N LEU A 211 1.63 2.05 -23.53
CA LEU A 211 0.87 3.28 -23.81
C LEU A 211 -0.09 3.09 -24.97
N GLN A 212 0.34 2.42 -26.05
CA GLN A 212 -0.54 2.13 -27.17
C GLN A 212 -1.73 1.26 -26.76
N ARG A 213 -1.48 0.19 -25.99
CA ARG A 213 -2.56 -0.67 -25.47
C ARG A 213 -3.53 0.08 -24.55
N ALA A 214 -3.01 0.91 -23.63
CA ALA A 214 -3.84 1.69 -22.71
C ALA A 214 -4.71 2.75 -23.42
N LYS A 215 -4.29 3.22 -24.60
CA LYS A 215 -5.10 4.12 -25.45
C LYS A 215 -6.18 3.36 -26.23
N ALA A 216 -5.90 2.10 -26.59
CA ALA A 216 -6.75 1.31 -27.47
C ALA A 216 -7.85 0.52 -26.74
N SER A 217 -7.73 0.30 -25.43
CA SER A 217 -8.69 -0.54 -24.69
C SER A 217 -8.97 0.00 -23.29
N PRO A 218 -10.24 0.01 -22.86
CA PRO A 218 -10.57 0.28 -21.47
C PRO A 218 -10.03 -0.83 -20.55
N THR A 219 -9.82 -0.48 -19.29
CA THR A 219 -9.36 -1.42 -18.26
C THR A 219 -10.35 -2.56 -18.08
N PRO A 220 -9.91 -3.82 -18.06
CA PRO A 220 -10.79 -4.92 -17.71
C PRO A 220 -11.26 -4.71 -16.26
N GLY A 221 -12.56 -4.51 -16.09
CA GLY A 221 -13.20 -4.36 -14.79
C GLY A 221 -13.09 -5.65 -13.97
N ARG A 222 -13.15 -5.50 -12.64
CA ARG A 222 -13.53 -6.59 -11.75
C ARG A 222 -15.01 -6.53 -11.46
#